data_AF-A0A2E4RYB8-F1
#
_entry.id   AF-A0A2E4RYB8-F1
#
_cell.length_a   1.000
_cell.length_b   1.000
_cell.length_c   1.000
_cell.angle_alpha   90.00
_cell.angle_beta   90.00
_cell.angle_gamma   90.00
#
_symmetry.space_group_name_H-M   'P 1'
#
loop_
_entity.id
_entity.type
_entity.pdbx_description
1 polymer ?
#
loop_
_entity_poly.entity_id
_entity_poly.type
_entity_poly.pdbx_seq_one_letter_code
_entity_poly.pdbx_strand_id
1 'polypeptide(L)'
;MSRRAFLVGLGVVALLVFSLYRAKYGARESAEEIDRVESRIEEAVSERKLLLGELSHLSRQEWIEEYARNELGMAPPRADQFIREEDLPHILGPVDSAPPEAGEVSDD
;
A
#
# COMPACT_ATOMS: atom_id res chain seq x y z
N MET A 1 -51.21 -52.97 18.56
CA MET A 1 -50.39 -51.74 18.52
C MET A 1 -51.30 -50.55 18.33
N SER A 2 -51.26 -49.55 19.22
CA SER A 2 -52.17 -48.40 19.15
C SER A 2 -51.81 -47.54 17.93
N ARG A 3 -52.80 -47.22 17.07
CA ARG A 3 -52.61 -46.36 15.89
C ARG A 3 -51.90 -45.03 16.21
N ARG A 4 -52.08 -44.55 17.45
CA ARG A 4 -51.43 -43.34 17.97
C ARG A 4 -49.92 -43.50 18.13
N ALA A 5 -49.44 -44.63 18.66
CA ALA A 5 -48.00 -44.87 18.78
C ALA A 5 -47.32 -44.97 17.41
N PHE A 6 -48.01 -45.54 16.42
CA PHE A 6 -47.52 -45.59 15.04
C PHE A 6 -47.42 -44.18 14.42
N LEU A 7 -48.43 -43.33 14.60
CA LEU A 7 -48.42 -41.94 14.11
C LEU A 7 -47.32 -41.09 14.77
N VAL A 8 -47.11 -41.26 16.08
CA VAL A 8 -46.02 -40.58 16.80
C VAL A 8 -44.66 -41.06 16.30
N GLY A 9 -44.48 -42.36 16.13
CA GLY A 9 -43.25 -42.92 15.56
C GLY A 9 -42.96 -42.39 14.15
N LEU A 10 -43.99 -42.33 13.30
CA LEU A 10 -43.87 -41.76 11.96
C LEU A 10 -43.47 -40.28 11.99
N GLY A 11 -44.06 -39.50 12.91
CA GLY A 11 -43.70 -38.09 13.11
C GLY A 11 -42.23 -37.92 13.55
N VAL A 12 -41.75 -38.75 14.46
CA VAL A 12 -40.35 -38.73 14.91
C VAL A 12 -39.40 -39.08 13.76
N VAL A 13 -39.72 -40.10 12.97
CA VAL A 13 -38.91 -40.48 11.79
C VAL A 13 -38.88 -39.34 10.76
N ALA A 14 -40.02 -38.72 10.46
CA ALA A 14 -40.07 -37.59 9.53
C ALA A 14 -39.25 -36.39 10.05
N LEU A 15 -39.31 -36.10 11.34
CA LEU A 15 -38.53 -35.02 11.97
C LEU A 15 -37.03 -35.32 11.93
N LEU A 16 -36.63 -36.58 12.17
CA LEU A 16 -35.24 -37.01 12.06
C LEU A 16 -34.70 -36.87 10.64
N VAL A 17 -35.46 -37.28 9.63
CA VAL A 17 -35.08 -37.13 8.21
C VAL A 17 -34.92 -35.65 7.86
N PHE A 18 -35.85 -34.80 8.30
CA PHE A 18 -35.79 -33.36 8.06
C PHE A 18 -34.57 -32.70 8.74
N SER A 19 -34.31 -33.06 9.99
CA SER A 19 -33.14 -32.59 10.75
C SER A 19 -31.83 -32.98 10.05
N LEU A 20 -31.72 -34.24 9.63
CA LEU A 20 -30.54 -34.74 8.94
C LEU A 20 -30.32 -34.05 7.59
N TYR A 21 -31.41 -33.79 6.84
CA TYR A 21 -31.34 -33.02 5.60
C TYR A 21 -30.84 -31.60 5.87
N ARG A 22 -31.41 -30.89 6.84
CA ARG A 22 -30.99 -29.52 7.16
C ARG A 22 -29.54 -29.44 7.67
N ALA A 23 -29.10 -30.38 8.50
CA ALA A 23 -27.72 -30.43 8.97
C ALA A 23 -26.73 -30.71 7.83
N LYS A 24 -27.06 -31.66 6.93
CA LYS A 24 -26.21 -32.01 5.79
C LYS A 24 -26.09 -30.88 4.77
N TYR A 25 -27.17 -30.13 4.55
CA TYR A 25 -27.16 -28.98 3.64
C TYR A 25 -26.54 -27.73 4.27
N GLY A 26 -26.76 -27.48 5.56
CA GLY A 26 -26.10 -26.37 6.26
C GLY A 26 -24.58 -26.51 6.28
N ALA A 27 -24.06 -27.74 6.48
CA ALA A 27 -22.63 -28.00 6.41
C ALA A 27 -22.03 -27.79 5.02
N ARG A 28 -22.81 -28.00 3.95
CA ARG A 28 -22.37 -27.78 2.56
C ARG A 28 -22.28 -26.30 2.22
N GLU A 29 -23.28 -25.53 2.61
CA GLU A 29 -23.29 -24.07 2.41
C GLU A 29 -22.10 -23.41 3.11
N SER A 30 -21.80 -23.82 4.36
CA SER A 30 -20.60 -23.33 5.06
C SER A 30 -19.29 -23.79 4.41
N ALA A 31 -19.22 -25.01 3.87
CA ALA A 31 -18.03 -25.49 3.16
C ALA A 31 -17.77 -24.69 1.88
N GLU A 32 -18.81 -24.39 1.09
CA GLU A 32 -18.68 -23.57 -0.12
C GLU A 32 -18.26 -22.13 0.19
N GLU A 33 -18.73 -21.57 1.30
CA GLU A 33 -18.30 -20.24 1.74
C GLU A 33 -16.85 -20.23 2.22
N ILE A 34 -16.42 -21.26 2.93
CA ILE A 34 -15.02 -21.45 3.35
C ILE A 34 -14.11 -21.58 2.13
N ASP A 35 -14.43 -22.45 1.17
CA ASP A 35 -13.63 -22.65 -0.05
C ASP A 35 -13.49 -21.34 -0.85
N ARG A 36 -14.56 -20.55 -0.93
CA ARG A 36 -14.54 -19.24 -1.60
C ARG A 36 -13.62 -18.26 -0.89
N VAL A 37 -13.62 -18.24 0.44
CA VAL A 37 -12.74 -17.35 1.22
C VAL A 37 -11.29 -17.80 1.12
N GLU A 38 -11.02 -19.10 1.22
CA GLU A 38 -9.68 -19.68 1.09
C GLU A 38 -9.05 -19.34 -0.27
N SER A 39 -9.82 -19.49 -1.35
CA SER A 39 -9.37 -19.12 -2.70
C SER A 39 -8.99 -17.63 -2.82
N ARG A 40 -9.75 -16.73 -2.19
CA ARG A 40 -9.41 -15.29 -2.17
C ARG A 40 -8.15 -15.01 -1.36
N ILE A 41 -7.94 -15.73 -0.25
CA ILE A 41 -6.72 -15.61 0.55
C ILE A 41 -5.51 -16.04 -0.27
N GLU A 42 -5.61 -17.16 -0.98
CA GLU A 42 -4.53 -17.69 -1.80
C GLU A 42 -4.13 -16.73 -2.93
N GLU A 43 -5.11 -16.13 -3.61
CA GLU A 43 -4.89 -15.07 -4.62
C GLU A 43 -4.17 -13.86 -4.01
N ALA A 44 -4.64 -13.34 -2.87
CA ALA A 44 -4.06 -12.17 -2.22
C ALA A 44 -2.62 -12.44 -1.71
N VAL A 45 -2.34 -13.66 -1.23
CA VAL A 45 -1.00 -14.06 -0.80
C VAL A 45 -0.04 -14.12 -2.00
N SER A 46 -0.50 -14.67 -3.12
CA SER A 46 0.27 -14.72 -4.37
C SER A 46 0.61 -13.31 -4.87
N GLU A 47 -0.39 -12.42 -4.93
CA GLU A 47 -0.22 -11.03 -5.34
C GLU A 47 0.77 -10.28 -4.42
N ARG A 48 0.62 -10.44 -3.11
CA ARG A 48 1.55 -9.84 -2.14
C ARG A 48 2.99 -10.31 -2.35
N LYS A 49 3.19 -11.59 -2.67
CA LYS A 49 4.52 -12.14 -2.93
C LYS A 49 5.14 -11.57 -4.20
N LEU A 50 4.34 -11.38 -5.25
CA LEU A 50 4.77 -10.72 -6.49
C LEU A 50 5.20 -9.27 -6.20
N LEU A 51 4.33 -8.50 -5.55
CA LEU A 51 4.59 -7.09 -5.22
C LEU A 51 5.80 -6.91 -4.31
N LEU A 52 6.03 -7.81 -3.34
CA LEU A 52 7.25 -7.78 -2.53
C LEU A 52 8.50 -8.11 -3.34
N GLY A 53 8.39 -8.98 -4.35
CA GLY A 53 9.47 -9.24 -5.30
C GLY A 53 9.83 -7.99 -6.09
N GLU A 54 8.83 -7.32 -6.66
CA GLU A 54 9.00 -6.05 -7.38
C GLU A 54 9.55 -4.95 -6.47
N LEU A 55 9.01 -4.81 -5.25
CA LEU A 55 9.50 -3.86 -4.27
C LEU A 55 10.96 -4.12 -3.91
N SER A 56 11.37 -5.38 -3.72
CA SER A 56 12.77 -5.72 -3.40
C SER A 56 13.74 -5.37 -4.53
N HIS A 57 13.24 -5.32 -5.77
CA HIS A 57 14.02 -4.89 -6.92
C HIS A 57 14.17 -3.36 -6.94
N LEU A 58 13.06 -2.63 -6.75
CA LEU A 58 13.03 -1.15 -6.77
C LEU A 58 13.65 -0.52 -5.53
N SER A 59 13.57 -1.16 -4.37
CA SER A 59 14.14 -0.67 -3.11
C SER A 59 15.65 -0.87 -3.04
N ARG A 60 16.29 -1.45 -4.07
CA ARG A 60 17.73 -1.58 -4.10
C ARG A 60 18.33 -0.18 -4.23
N GLN A 61 19.21 0.18 -3.28
CA GLN A 61 19.88 1.48 -3.24
C GLN A 61 20.53 1.86 -4.58
N GLU A 62 21.04 0.86 -5.30
CA GLU A 62 21.62 0.99 -6.63
C GLU A 62 20.62 1.49 -7.69
N TRP A 63 19.36 1.02 -7.64
CA TRP A 63 18.30 1.50 -8.55
C TRP A 63 17.91 2.95 -8.24
N ILE A 64 17.81 3.30 -6.95
CA ILE A 64 17.48 4.67 -6.52
C ILE A 64 18.59 5.64 -6.96
N GLU A 65 19.85 5.24 -6.81
CA GLU A 65 21.00 6.05 -7.26
C GLU A 65 21.01 6.23 -8.78
N GLU A 66 20.77 5.14 -9.52
CA GLU A 66 20.71 5.19 -10.99
C GLU A 66 19.54 6.05 -11.48
N TYR A 67 18.34 5.91 -10.91
CA TYR A 67 17.17 6.71 -11.24
C TYR A 67 17.37 8.20 -10.90
N ALA A 68 17.91 8.50 -9.72
CA ALA A 68 18.22 9.87 -9.32
C ALA A 68 19.24 10.53 -10.26
N ARG A 69 20.26 9.77 -10.67
CA ARG A 69 21.32 10.26 -11.57
C ARG A 69 20.83 10.45 -13.01
N ASN A 70 20.10 9.50 -13.55
CA ASN A 70 19.76 9.44 -14.97
C ASN A 70 18.47 10.18 -15.31
N GLU A 71 17.43 10.05 -14.49
CA GLU A 71 16.10 10.61 -14.78
C GLU A 71 15.89 11.97 -14.09
N LEU A 72 16.35 12.11 -12.84
CA LEU A 72 16.18 13.34 -12.07
C LEU A 72 17.35 14.33 -12.21
N GLY A 73 18.42 13.93 -12.92
CA GLY A 73 19.61 14.77 -13.10
C GLY A 73 20.36 15.09 -11.80
N MET A 74 20.09 14.36 -10.72
CA MET A 74 20.73 14.53 -9.40
C MET A 74 22.10 13.86 -9.39
N ALA A 75 22.99 14.34 -10.25
CA ALA A 75 24.40 13.99 -10.25
C ALA A 75 25.18 14.91 -9.29
N PRO A 76 26.32 14.46 -8.73
CA PRO A 76 27.19 15.36 -7.98
C PRO A 76 27.57 16.56 -8.86
N PRO A 77 27.53 17.79 -8.31
CA PRO A 77 27.86 18.99 -9.06
C PRO A 77 29.27 18.85 -9.64
N ARG A 78 29.40 19.14 -10.93
CA ARG A 78 30.68 19.07 -11.63
C ARG A 78 31.56 20.25 -11.20
N ALA A 79 32.88 20.09 -11.30
CA ALA A 79 33.85 21.09 -10.85
C ALA A 79 33.65 22.48 -11.52
N ASP A 80 33.14 22.51 -12.74
CA ASP A 80 32.77 23.71 -13.50
C ASP A 80 31.52 24.43 -12.97
N GLN A 81 30.72 23.79 -12.10
CA GLN A 81 29.54 24.38 -11.46
C GLN A 81 29.86 25.03 -10.11
N PHE A 82 31.07 24.82 -9.59
CA PHE A 82 31.54 25.48 -8.38
C PHE A 82 32.13 26.83 -8.75
N ILE A 83 31.39 27.89 -8.46
CA ILE A 83 31.90 29.26 -8.56
C ILE A 83 32.53 29.62 -7.23
N ARG A 84 33.77 30.12 -7.25
CA ARG A 84 34.42 30.64 -6.05
C ARG A 84 33.84 32.00 -5.69
N GLU A 85 33.77 32.31 -4.41
CA GLU A 85 33.23 33.58 -3.91
C GLU A 85 33.91 34.81 -4.53
N GLU A 86 35.21 34.69 -4.84
CA GLU A 86 36.01 35.72 -5.53
C GLU A 86 35.59 35.98 -6.98
N ASP A 87 34.95 35.00 -7.64
CA ASP A 87 34.53 35.06 -9.04
C ASP A 87 33.05 35.45 -9.21
N LEU A 88 32.25 35.46 -8.13
CA LEU A 88 30.85 35.89 -8.11
C LEU A 88 30.62 37.26 -8.78
N PRO A 89 31.44 38.30 -8.51
CA PRO A 89 31.25 39.63 -9.10
C PRO A 89 31.44 39.67 -10.63
N HIS A 90 32.22 38.74 -11.18
CA HIS A 90 32.47 38.65 -12.62
C HIS A 90 31.36 37.91 -13.38
N ILE A 91 30.60 37.05 -12.70
CA ILE A 91 29.57 36.20 -13.32
C ILE A 91 28.16 36.77 -13.13
N LEU A 92 27.87 37.32 -11.95
CA LEU A 92 26.53 37.83 -11.61
C LEU A 92 26.36 39.33 -11.86
N GLY A 93 27.44 40.01 -12.26
CA GLY A 93 27.49 41.48 -12.31
C GLY A 93 27.59 42.11 -10.91
N PRO A 94 27.81 43.43 -10.84
CA PRO A 94 27.85 44.12 -9.55
C PRO A 94 26.52 43.93 -8.83
N VAL A 95 26.56 43.34 -7.65
CA VAL A 95 25.43 43.38 -6.72
C VAL A 95 25.30 44.83 -6.30
N ASP A 96 24.30 45.53 -6.86
CA ASP A 96 23.92 46.86 -6.40
C ASP A 96 23.67 46.73 -4.89
N SER A 97 24.57 47.34 -4.12
CA SER A 97 24.45 47.36 -2.67
C SER A 97 23.11 48.01 -2.35
N ALA A 98 22.30 47.33 -1.55
CA ALA A 98 20.95 47.73 -1.18
C ALA A 98 20.88 49.25 -0.85
N PRO A 99 19.78 49.94 -1.20
CA PRO A 99 19.65 51.37 -0.99
C PRO A 99 19.79 51.71 0.51
N PRO A 100 20.41 52.87 0.83
CA PRO A 100 20.77 53.22 2.19
C PRO A 100 19.54 53.26 3.10
N GLU A 101 19.73 52.75 4.31
CA GLU A 101 18.75 52.72 5.38
C GLU A 101 18.04 54.07 5.53
N ALA A 102 16.72 54.02 5.46
CA ALA A 102 15.87 55.15 5.75
C ALA A 102 15.84 55.41 7.26
N GLY A 103 16.41 56.55 7.67
CA GLY A 103 15.91 57.35 8.78
C GLY A 103 16.54 57.12 10.15
N GLU A 104 17.66 57.78 10.42
CA GLU A 104 17.89 58.34 11.76
C GLU A 104 17.16 59.69 11.84
N VAL A 105 16.07 59.71 12.61
CA VAL A 105 15.39 60.94 13.03
C VAL A 105 16.28 61.63 14.06
N SER A 106 16.76 62.82 13.71
CA SER A 106 17.47 63.74 14.62
C SER A 106 16.46 64.33 15.62
N ASP A 107 16.75 64.19 16.91
CA ASP A 107 16.05 64.83 18.03
C ASP A 107 17.03 65.85 18.63
N ASP A 108 16.85 67.14 18.30
CA ASP A 108 17.18 68.35 19.10
C ASP A 108 16.73 69.63 18.36
#